data_AF-A0A939JER8-F1
#
_entry.id   AF-A0A939JER8-F1
#
_cell.length_a   1.000
_cell.length_b   1.000
_cell.length_c   1.000
_cell.angle_alpha   90.00
_cell.angle_beta   90.00
_cell.angle_gamma   90.00
#
_symmetry.space_group_name_H-M   'P 1'
#
loop_
_entity.id
_entity.type
_entity.pdbx_description
1 polymer ?
#
loop_
_entity_poly.entity_id
_entity_poly.type
_entity_poly.pdbx_seq_one_letter_code
_entity_poly.pdbx_strand_id
1 'polypeptide(L)'
;MTFTYQGEIIVSRIRISIAAAVASLAALGTAVVPATSASAASFSCSTYSGTFNSYGARGVDWMYGPDECFGVAPSGTIWHSWAGSGGWKEMPGNGRALYILDFFENSEGKAVKVVTETGNAYCNYDDYATNTWGGWYGTTTDNC
;
A
#
# COMPACT_ATOMS: atom_id res chain seq x y z
N MET A 1 26.85 47.87 -7.49
CA MET A 1 27.21 46.48 -7.82
C MET A 1 25.93 45.79 -8.24
N THR A 2 25.77 45.61 -9.54
CA THR A 2 24.57 45.04 -10.17
C THR A 2 24.80 43.55 -10.34
N PHE A 3 23.86 42.73 -9.86
CA PHE A 3 23.60 41.43 -10.47
C PHE A 3 22.09 41.21 -10.53
N THR A 4 21.55 41.60 -11.68
CA THR A 4 20.30 41.11 -12.26
C THR A 4 20.41 39.60 -12.45
N TYR A 5 19.47 38.80 -11.93
CA TYR A 5 19.30 37.41 -12.35
C TYR A 5 18.09 37.33 -13.29
N GLN A 6 18.38 36.99 -14.54
CA GLN A 6 17.47 36.76 -15.66
C GLN A 6 17.61 35.29 -16.09
N GLY A 7 16.48 34.67 -16.47
CA GLY A 7 16.44 33.37 -17.15
C GLY A 7 16.35 32.18 -16.18
N GLU A 8 15.67 31.08 -16.49
CA GLU A 8 15.07 30.67 -17.75
C GLU A 8 14.09 29.51 -17.46
N ILE A 9 12.93 29.51 -18.12
CA ILE A 9 11.94 28.44 -18.05
C ILE A 9 12.49 27.24 -18.84
N ILE A 10 12.85 26.15 -18.16
CA ILE A 10 13.19 24.90 -18.85
C ILE A 10 11.90 24.22 -19.32
N VAL A 11 11.52 24.53 -20.56
CA VAL A 11 10.49 23.81 -21.33
C VAL A 11 11.07 22.46 -21.75
N SER A 12 10.78 21.41 -20.98
CA SER A 12 11.11 20.04 -21.37
C SER A 12 10.19 19.57 -22.50
N ARG A 13 10.78 19.33 -23.67
CA ARG A 13 10.09 18.87 -24.89
C ARG A 13 9.82 17.37 -24.78
N ILE A 14 8.63 16.98 -24.33
CA ILE A 14 8.14 15.60 -24.48
C ILE A 14 7.70 15.40 -25.93
N ARG A 15 8.44 14.59 -26.68
CA ARG A 15 8.04 14.09 -27.99
C ARG A 15 7.02 12.97 -27.78
N ILE A 16 5.76 13.24 -28.08
CA ILE A 16 4.70 12.23 -28.12
C ILE A 16 4.75 11.58 -29.51
N SER A 17 5.27 10.36 -29.59
CA SER A 17 5.16 9.53 -30.78
C SER A 17 3.75 8.95 -30.85
N ILE A 18 2.93 9.47 -31.76
CA ILE A 18 1.62 8.90 -32.10
C ILE A 18 1.87 7.69 -33.02
N ALA A 19 1.67 6.49 -32.51
CA ALA A 19 1.50 5.30 -33.33
C ALA A 19 0.01 4.97 -33.36
N ALA A 20 -0.65 5.32 -34.47
CA ALA A 20 -1.95 4.79 -34.82
C ALA A 20 -1.74 3.39 -35.41
N ALA A 21 -2.39 2.38 -34.83
CA ALA A 21 -2.63 1.11 -35.49
C ALA A 21 -4.08 0.70 -35.21
N VAL A 22 -4.88 0.73 -36.27
CA VAL A 22 -6.24 0.19 -36.30
C VAL A 22 -6.12 -1.22 -36.84
N ALA A 23 -6.65 -2.21 -36.11
CA ALA A 23 -7.00 -3.51 -36.67
C ALA A 23 -8.15 -4.09 -35.83
N SER A 24 -9.32 -4.17 -36.44
CA SER A 24 -10.49 -4.88 -35.92
C SER A 24 -10.54 -6.27 -36.54
N LEU A 25 -10.60 -7.33 -35.73
CA LEU A 25 -11.53 -8.46 -35.93
C LEU A 25 -11.57 -9.39 -34.72
N ALA A 26 -12.77 -9.86 -34.43
CA ALA A 26 -13.19 -10.59 -33.24
C ALA A 26 -12.62 -12.01 -33.13
N ALA A 27 -12.23 -12.38 -31.91
CA ALA A 27 -12.29 -13.75 -31.41
C ALA A 27 -12.93 -13.68 -30.02
N LEU A 28 -14.09 -14.32 -29.85
CA LEU A 28 -14.68 -14.60 -28.54
C LEU A 28 -13.84 -15.68 -27.84
N GLY A 29 -12.64 -15.32 -27.44
CA GLY A 29 -11.93 -15.99 -26.37
C GLY A 29 -12.12 -15.14 -25.12
N THR A 30 -12.36 -15.76 -23.97
CA THR A 30 -12.26 -15.10 -22.66
C THR A 30 -10.91 -14.40 -22.58
N ALA A 31 -10.88 -13.11 -22.90
CA ALA A 31 -9.73 -12.27 -22.71
C ALA A 31 -9.54 -12.14 -21.20
N VAL A 32 -8.64 -12.95 -20.65
CA VAL A 32 -8.05 -12.65 -19.35
C VAL A 32 -7.31 -11.35 -19.56
N VAL A 33 -7.95 -10.23 -19.20
CA VAL A 33 -7.28 -8.93 -19.16
C VAL A 33 -6.12 -9.12 -18.18
N PRO A 34 -4.85 -9.05 -18.59
CA PRO A 34 -3.78 -9.03 -17.62
C PRO A 34 -4.04 -7.81 -16.75
N ALA A 35 -4.24 -8.01 -15.44
CA ALA A 35 -4.34 -6.92 -14.50
C ALA A 35 -3.09 -6.05 -14.72
N THR A 36 -3.27 -4.85 -15.25
CA THR A 36 -2.19 -3.89 -15.39
C THR A 36 -1.65 -3.68 -14.00
N SER A 37 -0.41 -4.09 -13.76
CA SER A 37 0.25 -3.94 -12.47
C SER A 37 0.03 -2.50 -12.00
N ALA A 38 -0.74 -2.31 -10.93
CA ALA A 38 -0.81 -1.03 -10.25
C ALA A 38 0.65 -0.59 -10.04
N SER A 39 0.98 0.65 -10.39
CA SER A 39 2.36 1.14 -10.40
C SER A 39 3.01 0.79 -9.06
N ALA A 40 4.00 -0.09 -9.09
CA ALA A 40 4.61 -0.57 -7.87
C ALA A 40 5.70 0.41 -7.42
N ALA A 41 5.67 0.79 -6.15
CA ALA A 41 6.69 1.64 -5.54
C ALA A 41 7.47 0.85 -4.48
N SER A 42 8.78 1.07 -4.44
CA SER A 42 9.62 0.55 -3.36
C SER A 42 9.49 1.44 -2.13
N PHE A 43 9.24 0.83 -0.98
CA PHE A 43 9.24 1.52 0.32
C PHE A 43 10.17 0.80 1.28
N SER A 44 10.92 1.55 2.07
CA SER A 44 11.79 0.99 3.11
C SER A 44 11.24 1.33 4.49
N CYS A 45 11.00 0.30 5.29
CA CYS A 45 10.72 0.43 6.72
C CYS A 45 11.90 -0.11 7.51
N SER A 46 12.46 0.69 8.41
CA SER A 46 13.73 0.38 9.08
C SER A 46 14.80 0.01 8.05
N THR A 47 15.26 -1.26 8.01
CA THR A 47 16.25 -1.77 7.06
C THR A 47 15.65 -2.64 5.95
N TYR A 48 14.33 -2.80 5.89
CA TYR A 48 13.67 -3.73 4.98
C TYR A 48 12.95 -2.99 3.85
N SER A 49 13.36 -3.27 2.61
CA SER A 49 12.66 -2.79 1.42
C SER A 49 11.56 -3.76 0.99
N GLY A 50 10.40 -3.24 0.62
CA GLY A 50 9.29 -3.99 0.07
C GLY A 50 8.76 -3.34 -1.21
N THR A 51 8.05 -4.11 -2.03
CA THR A 51 7.39 -3.63 -3.25
C THR A 51 5.89 -3.55 -3.00
N PHE A 52 5.35 -2.34 -3.03
CA PHE A 52 3.95 -2.06 -2.74
C PHE A 52 3.24 -1.51 -3.96
N ASN A 53 1.91 -1.54 -3.94
CA ASN A 53 1.10 -0.93 -4.98
C ASN A 53 1.26 0.61 -4.96
N SER A 54 0.47 1.31 -5.78
CA SER A 54 0.56 2.76 -5.95
C SER A 54 0.25 3.57 -4.69
N TYR A 55 -0.35 2.96 -3.66
CA TYR A 55 -0.63 3.59 -2.38
C TYR A 55 0.54 3.45 -1.39
N GLY A 56 1.54 2.64 -1.72
CA GLY A 56 2.76 2.48 -0.93
C GLY A 56 2.54 1.76 0.40
N ALA A 57 3.39 2.11 1.36
CA ALA A 57 3.34 1.64 2.73
C ALA A 57 3.36 2.85 3.70
N ARG A 58 2.90 2.61 4.93
CA ARG A 58 2.77 3.62 5.98
C ARG A 58 3.45 3.10 7.25
N GLY A 59 4.19 3.97 7.93
CA GLY A 59 4.72 3.71 9.26
C GLY A 59 3.75 4.17 10.35
N VAL A 60 3.81 3.52 11.50
CA VAL A 60 3.12 3.88 12.73
C VAL A 60 4.08 3.66 13.90
N ASP A 61 4.15 4.67 14.76
CA ASP A 61 4.85 4.65 16.04
C ASP A 61 3.79 4.33 17.10
N TRP A 62 3.81 3.08 17.57
CA TRP A 62 2.86 2.59 18.57
C TRP A 62 3.30 3.06 19.96
N MET A 63 2.36 3.55 20.77
CA MET A 63 2.63 4.03 22.12
C MET A 63 3.11 2.91 23.07
N TYR A 64 2.63 1.68 22.90
CA TYR A 64 2.92 0.53 23.74
C TYR A 64 3.67 -0.59 23.00
N GLY A 65 3.93 -0.44 21.70
CA GLY A 65 4.58 -1.44 20.86
C GLY A 65 5.79 -0.90 20.11
N PRO A 66 6.51 -1.74 19.35
CA PRO A 66 7.60 -1.28 18.49
C PRO A 66 7.08 -0.60 17.23
N ASP A 67 7.76 0.43 16.74
CA ASP A 67 7.50 1.03 15.43
C ASP A 67 7.32 -0.04 14.34
N GLU A 68 6.30 0.15 13.53
CA GLU A 68 5.89 -0.83 12.55
C GLU A 68 5.45 -0.13 11.27
N CYS A 69 5.66 -0.79 10.12
CA CYS A 69 5.11 -0.32 8.86
C CYS A 69 4.21 -1.37 8.24
N PHE A 70 3.20 -0.89 7.53
CA PHE A 70 2.19 -1.68 6.85
C PHE A 70 2.11 -1.25 5.39
N GLY A 71 1.96 -2.20 4.48
CA GLY A 71 1.80 -1.92 3.06
C GLY A 71 1.02 -2.99 2.34
N VAL A 72 0.50 -2.63 1.17
CA VAL A 72 -0.27 -3.53 0.32
C VAL A 72 0.54 -3.82 -0.94
N ALA A 73 0.85 -5.08 -1.19
CA ALA A 73 1.57 -5.51 -2.39
C ALA A 73 0.70 -5.31 -3.65
N PRO A 74 1.28 -5.30 -4.87
CA PRO A 74 0.50 -5.23 -6.11
C PRO A 74 -0.55 -6.34 -6.27
N SER A 75 -0.38 -7.49 -5.61
CA SER A 75 -1.36 -8.58 -5.57
C SER A 75 -2.51 -8.35 -4.58
N GLY A 76 -2.49 -7.26 -3.83
CA GLY A 76 -3.44 -6.95 -2.76
C GLY A 76 -3.11 -7.62 -1.41
N THR A 77 -2.08 -8.47 -1.33
CA THR A 77 -1.64 -9.06 -0.04
C THR A 77 -1.15 -7.95 0.89
N ILE A 78 -1.47 -8.06 2.18
CA ILE A 78 -1.17 -7.04 3.18
C ILE A 78 0.06 -7.50 3.95
N TRP A 79 1.05 -6.63 4.09
CA TRP A 79 2.33 -6.95 4.72
C TRP A 79 2.66 -5.95 5.80
N HIS A 80 3.42 -6.40 6.79
CA HIS A 80 3.99 -5.56 7.82
C HIS A 80 5.45 -5.88 8.12
N SER A 81 6.17 -4.93 8.71
CA SER A 81 7.53 -5.13 9.21
C SER A 81 7.82 -4.18 10.36
N TRP A 82 8.67 -4.64 11.28
CA TRP A 82 9.19 -3.86 12.40
C TRP A 82 10.68 -4.17 12.57
N ALA A 83 11.38 -3.39 13.37
CA ALA A 83 12.79 -3.64 13.67
C ALA A 83 12.98 -5.05 14.27
N GLY A 84 13.83 -5.87 13.63
CA GLY A 84 14.09 -7.25 14.09
C GLY A 84 13.13 -8.32 13.55
N SER A 85 12.12 -7.96 12.75
CA SER A 85 11.20 -8.92 12.11
C SER A 85 11.88 -9.91 11.13
N GLY A 86 13.09 -9.59 10.66
CA GLY A 86 13.79 -10.36 9.63
C GLY A 86 13.22 -10.17 8.23
N GLY A 87 12.44 -9.11 8.00
CA GLY A 87 11.84 -8.76 6.72
C GLY A 87 10.34 -8.57 6.80
N TRP A 88 9.72 -8.21 5.67
CA TRP A 88 8.27 -8.11 5.55
C TRP A 88 7.60 -9.47 5.79
N LYS A 89 6.52 -9.47 6.57
CA LYS A 89 5.66 -10.63 6.84
C LYS A 89 4.27 -10.37 6.29
N GLU A 90 3.62 -11.39 5.75
CA GLU A 90 2.22 -11.27 5.34
C GLU A 90 1.34 -11.27 6.59
N MET A 91 0.39 -10.34 6.67
CA MET A 91 -0.60 -10.30 7.74
C MET A 91 -1.45 -11.59 7.71
N PRO A 92 -1.76 -12.20 8.86
CA PRO A 92 -2.51 -13.44 8.89
C PRO A 92 -3.95 -13.26 8.42
N GLY A 93 -4.63 -14.39 8.17
CA GLY A 93 -6.03 -14.40 7.74
C GLY A 93 -6.24 -14.16 6.24
N ASN A 94 -5.18 -14.21 5.42
CA ASN A 94 -5.24 -14.11 3.96
C ASN A 94 -5.97 -12.85 3.46
N GLY A 95 -5.88 -11.74 4.20
CA GLY A 95 -6.54 -10.48 3.87
C GLY A 95 -6.06 -9.90 2.55
N ARG A 96 -6.96 -9.19 1.86
CA ARG A 96 -6.65 -8.45 0.64
C ARG A 96 -7.21 -7.03 0.75
N ALA A 97 -6.41 -6.05 0.34
CA ALA A 97 -6.79 -4.65 0.39
C ALA A 97 -6.31 -3.89 -0.85
N LEU A 98 -6.84 -2.69 -1.02
CA LEU A 98 -6.32 -1.66 -1.91
C LEU A 98 -5.30 -0.78 -1.18
N TYR A 99 -5.58 -0.36 0.05
CA TYR A 99 -4.66 0.47 0.83
C TYR A 99 -4.90 0.37 2.35
N ILE A 100 -3.91 0.83 3.12
CA ILE A 100 -3.98 0.98 4.57
C ILE A 100 -4.69 2.29 4.92
N LEU A 101 -5.86 2.21 5.55
CA LEU A 101 -6.71 3.35 5.85
C LEU A 101 -6.31 4.04 7.15
N ASP A 102 -6.21 3.29 8.25
CA ASP A 102 -5.92 3.89 9.56
C ASP A 102 -5.34 2.90 10.57
N PHE A 103 -4.88 3.44 11.69
CA PHE A 103 -4.28 2.70 12.80
C PHE A 103 -4.97 3.09 14.12
N PHE A 104 -5.21 2.10 14.97
CA PHE A 104 -5.83 2.30 16.28
C PHE A 104 -5.00 1.60 17.34
N GLU A 105 -4.95 2.17 18.54
CA GLU A 105 -4.21 1.59 19.65
C GLU A 105 -4.85 1.99 20.98
N ASN A 106 -4.78 1.06 21.92
CA ASN A 106 -5.04 1.31 23.33
C ASN A 106 -4.08 0.46 24.17
N SER A 107 -4.24 0.47 25.49
CA SER A 107 -3.37 -0.29 26.40
C SER A 107 -3.50 -1.82 26.27
N GLU A 108 -4.55 -2.31 25.63
CA GLU A 108 -4.82 -3.75 25.44
C GLU A 108 -4.22 -4.26 24.12
N GLY A 109 -4.13 -3.41 23.10
CA GLY A 109 -3.64 -3.83 21.79
C GLY A 109 -3.70 -2.75 20.72
N LYS A 110 -3.45 -3.17 19.48
CA LYS A 110 -3.40 -2.34 18.29
C LYS A 110 -4.23 -2.92 17.16
N ALA A 111 -4.68 -2.07 16.24
CA ALA A 111 -5.43 -2.48 15.06
C ALA A 111 -4.96 -1.75 13.81
N VAL A 112 -5.06 -2.43 12.68
CA VAL A 112 -4.92 -1.84 11.35
C VAL A 112 -6.25 -1.93 10.61
N LYS A 113 -6.67 -0.81 10.03
CA LYS A 113 -7.84 -0.73 9.16
C LYS A 113 -7.40 -0.60 7.71
N VAL A 114 -8.03 -1.39 6.86
CA VAL A 114 -7.75 -1.43 5.41
C VAL A 114 -9.05 -1.27 4.63
N VAL A 115 -8.93 -0.83 3.38
CA VAL A 115 -10.05 -0.73 2.45
C VAL A 115 -9.78 -1.58 1.22
N THR A 116 -10.76 -2.37 0.78
CA THR A 116 -10.68 -3.19 -0.44
C THR A 116 -10.92 -2.35 -1.70
N GLU A 117 -10.66 -2.92 -2.88
CA GLU A 117 -10.99 -2.27 -4.17
C GLU A 117 -12.48 -1.92 -4.31
N THR A 118 -13.36 -2.69 -3.65
CA THR A 118 -14.81 -2.44 -3.64
C THR A 118 -15.24 -1.40 -2.60
N GLY A 119 -14.31 -0.80 -1.86
CA GLY A 119 -14.59 0.22 -0.84
C GLY A 119 -15.03 -0.33 0.52
N ASN A 120 -14.95 -1.64 0.75
CA ASN A 120 -15.30 -2.24 2.04
C ASN A 120 -14.14 -2.09 3.03
N ALA A 121 -14.44 -1.72 4.27
CA ALA A 121 -13.44 -1.58 5.31
C ALA A 121 -13.35 -2.84 6.20
N TYR A 122 -12.12 -3.19 6.55
CA TYR A 122 -11.81 -4.32 7.44
C TYR A 122 -10.78 -3.91 8.47
N CYS A 123 -10.91 -4.48 9.66
CA CYS A 123 -9.95 -4.35 10.75
C CYS A 123 -9.27 -5.69 11.01
N ASN A 124 -8.04 -5.64 11.52
CA ASN A 124 -7.38 -6.76 12.16
C ASN A 124 -6.75 -6.22 13.45
N TYR A 125 -6.91 -6.96 14.55
CA TYR A 125 -6.48 -6.54 15.89
C TYR A 125 -5.39 -7.48 16.41
N ASP A 126 -4.39 -6.90 17.04
CA ASP A 126 -3.32 -7.59 17.78
C ASP A 126 -3.47 -7.28 19.27
N ASP A 127 -3.63 -8.33 20.08
CA ASP A 127 -3.68 -8.26 21.53
C ASP A 127 -2.25 -8.26 22.09
N TYR A 128 -1.84 -7.20 22.81
CA TYR A 128 -0.48 -7.10 23.36
C TYR A 128 -0.12 -8.21 24.36
N ALA A 129 -1.09 -8.83 25.02
CA ALA A 129 -0.83 -9.96 25.91
C ALA A 129 -0.37 -11.21 25.13
N THR A 130 -0.81 -11.36 23.87
CA THR A 130 -0.48 -12.53 23.04
C THR A 130 0.42 -12.20 21.85
N ASN A 131 0.57 -10.92 21.53
CA ASN A 131 1.31 -10.37 20.38
C ASN A 131 0.96 -11.13 19.08
N THR A 132 -0.35 -11.31 18.85
CA THR A 132 -0.91 -12.11 17.77
C THR A 132 -2.08 -11.38 17.12
N TRP A 133 -1.98 -11.19 15.81
CA TRP A 133 -3.06 -10.69 14.97
C TRP A 133 -4.21 -11.70 14.84
N GLY A 134 -5.41 -11.32 15.28
CA GLY A 134 -6.59 -12.18 15.38
C GLY A 134 -7.30 -12.49 14.05
N GLY A 135 -7.01 -11.76 12.98
CA GLY A 135 -7.62 -11.93 11.66
C GLY A 135 -8.59 -10.80 11.29
N TRP A 136 -9.09 -10.86 10.05
CA TRP A 136 -9.86 -9.77 9.44
C TRP A 136 -11.36 -9.85 9.77
N TYR A 137 -11.93 -8.73 10.22
CA TYR A 137 -13.37 -8.55 10.39
C TYR A 137 -13.84 -7.28 9.70
N GLY A 138 -15.02 -7.34 9.08
CA GLY A 138 -15.62 -6.20 8.39
C GLY A 138 -16.11 -5.15 9.39
N THR A 139 -15.98 -3.88 9.04
CA THR A 139 -16.49 -2.77 9.85
C THR A 139 -17.15 -1.71 8.97
N THR A 140 -18.17 -1.04 9.52
CA THR A 140 -18.77 0.18 8.94
C THR A 140 -18.55 1.40 9.84
N THR A 141 -17.89 1.24 10.98
CA THR A 141 -17.58 2.33 11.91
C THR A 141 -16.25 2.96 11.56
N ASP A 142 -16.03 4.18 12.05
CA ASP A 142 -14.74 4.84 11.90
C ASP A 142 -13.62 4.13 12.66
N ASN A 143 -13.96 3.40 13.72
CA ASN A 143 -13.02 2.68 14.58
C ASN A 143 -12.84 1.20 14.24
N CYS A 144 -11.69 0.68 14.67
CA CYS A 144 -11.47 -0.69 15.14
C CYS A 144 -11.40 -0.64 16.68
#